data_AF-A0A554M117-F1
#
_entry.id   AF-A0A554M117-F1
#
_cell.length_a   1.000
_cell.length_b   1.000
_cell.length_c   1.000
_cell.angle_alpha   90.00
_cell.angle_beta   90.00
_cell.angle_gamma   90.00
#
_symmetry.space_group_name_H-M   'P 1'
#
loop_
_entity.id
_entity.type
_entity.pdbx_description
1 polymer ?
#
loop_
_entity_poly.entity_id
_entity_poly.type
_entity_poly.pdbx_seq_one_letter_code
_entity_poly.pdbx_strand_id
1 'polypeptide(L)' 'MTFGTGVSLRQFSTHLRNDAARHQIILDRVERDSVIEGLPRFNEKSRAEWLSAIKKVSKH' A
#
# COMPACT_ATOMS: atom_id res chain seq x y z
N MET A 1 4.71 -28.48 -20.70
CA MET A 1 4.04 -27.69 -19.66
C MET A 1 4.80 -26.37 -19.55
N THR A 2 4.35 -25.31 -20.22
CA THR A 2 5.05 -24.02 -20.26
C THR A 2 4.55 -23.15 -19.10
N PHE A 3 5.28 -23.17 -17.99
CA PHE A 3 5.12 -22.18 -16.91
C PHE A 3 5.73 -20.84 -17.36
N GLY A 4 5.09 -19.72 -17.06
CA GLY A 4 5.73 -18.39 -17.18
C GLY A 4 5.63 -17.67 -18.54
N THR A 5 4.72 -18.05 -19.43
CA THR A 5 4.51 -17.35 -20.71
C THR A 5 3.57 -16.15 -20.63
N GLY A 6 3.02 -15.85 -19.45
CA GLY A 6 2.12 -14.71 -19.22
C GLY A 6 2.84 -13.45 -18.76
N VAL A 7 2.13 -12.32 -18.75
CA VAL A 7 2.62 -11.07 -18.16
C VAL A 7 2.96 -11.28 -16.68
N SER A 8 4.14 -10.83 -16.26
CA SER A 8 4.54 -10.91 -14.86
C SER A 8 3.59 -10.07 -13.98
N LEU A 9 3.46 -10.46 -12.72
CA LEU A 9 2.69 -9.68 -11.74
C LEU A 9 3.18 -8.23 -11.67
N ARG A 10 4.49 -8.00 -11.78
CA ARG A 10 5.08 -6.66 -11.83
C ARG A 10 4.62 -5.88 -13.07
N GLN A 11 4.52 -6.51 -14.24
CA GLN A 11 4.04 -5.85 -15.44
C GLN A 11 2.54 -5.53 -15.37
N PHE A 12 1.76 -6.43 -14.78
CA PHE A 12 0.31 -6.28 -14.65
C PHE A 12 -0.08 -5.24 -13.57
N SER A 13 0.55 -5.28 -12.40
CA SER A 13 0.17 -4.45 -11.25
C SER A 13 0.98 -3.15 -11.19
N THR A 14 0.29 -2.01 -11.31
CA THR A 14 0.91 -0.69 -11.15
C THR A 14 1.45 -0.46 -9.74
N HIS A 15 0.83 -1.02 -8.71
CA HIS A 15 1.32 -0.92 -7.32
C HIS A 15 2.65 -1.67 -7.11
N LEU A 16 2.98 -2.67 -7.95
CA LEU A 16 4.28 -3.34 -7.90
C LEU A 16 5.38 -2.60 -8.66
N ARG A 17 5.02 -1.55 -9.42
CA ARG A 17 5.96 -0.70 -10.17
C ARG A 17 6.14 0.68 -9.56
N ASN A 18 5.13 1.15 -8.82
CA ASN A 18 5.11 2.48 -8.25
C ASN A 18 4.92 2.38 -6.72
N ASP A 19 6.02 2.63 -6.01
CA ASP A 19 6.05 2.57 -4.55
C ASP A 19 5.14 3.61 -3.92
N ALA A 20 5.06 4.82 -4.48
CA ALA A 20 4.15 5.84 -3.96
C ALA A 20 2.68 5.38 -4.05
N ALA A 21 2.28 4.82 -5.20
CA ALA A 21 0.93 4.26 -5.39
C ALA A 21 0.69 3.03 -4.49
N ARG A 22 1.72 2.24 -4.21
CA ARG A 22 1.64 1.12 -3.25
C ARG A 22 1.45 1.59 -1.82
N HIS A 23 2.19 2.61 -1.40
CA HIS A 23 2.08 3.12 -0.04
C HIS A 23 0.73 3.78 0.22
N GLN A 24 0.15 4.47 -0.77
CA GLN A 24 -1.20 5.03 -0.64
C GLN A 24 -2.24 3.93 -0.47
N ILE A 25 -2.25 2.89 -1.32
CA ILE A 25 -3.25 1.82 -1.20
C ILE A 25 -3.12 1.03 0.10
N ILE A 26 -1.89 0.85 0.62
CA ILE A 26 -1.67 0.26 1.94
C ILE A 26 -2.32 1.14 3.01
N LEU A 27 -2.04 2.44 2.99
CA LEU A 27 -2.56 3.38 3.99
C LEU A 27 -4.09 3.45 3.97
N ASP A 28 -4.69 3.54 2.78
CA ASP A 28 -6.15 3.56 2.60
C ASP A 28 -6.78 2.26 3.11
N ARG A 29 -6.12 1.11 2.87
CA ARG A 29 -6.61 -0.18 3.32
C ARG A 29 -6.57 -0.29 4.85
N VAL A 30 -5.47 0.13 5.47
CA VAL A 30 -5.33 0.15 6.94
C VAL A 30 -6.38 1.06 7.56
N GLU A 31 -6.55 2.28 7.04
CA GLU A 31 -7.57 3.21 7.55
C GLU A 31 -8.97 2.60 7.48
N ARG A 32 -9.31 2.00 6.34
CA ARG A 32 -10.61 1.37 6.13
C ARG A 32 -10.84 0.20 7.08
N ASP A 33 -9.84 -0.65 7.27
CA ASP A 33 -9.94 -1.81 8.16
C ASP A 33 -10.01 -1.36 9.63
N SER A 34 -9.26 -0.31 10.02
CA SER A 34 -9.39 0.35 11.34
C SER A 34 -10.80 0.91 11.59
N VAL A 35 -11.40 1.55 10.60
CA VAL A 35 -12.78 2.07 10.73
C VAL A 35 -13.80 0.95 10.88
N ILE A 36 -13.61 -0.17 10.16
CA ILE A 36 -14.45 -1.37 10.33
C ILE A 36 -14.35 -1.92 11.77
N GLU A 37 -13.18 -1.81 12.39
CA GLU A 37 -12.92 -2.19 13.79
C GLU A 37 -13.40 -1.15 14.83
N GLY A 38 -14.00 -0.03 14.38
CA GLY A 38 -14.55 1.00 15.27
C GLY A 38 -13.58 2.13 15.63
N LEU A 39 -12.41 2.19 15.01
CA LEU A 39 -11.46 3.29 15.18
C LEU A 39 -11.85 4.51 14.33
N PRO A 40 -11.52 5.74 14.76
CA PRO A 40 -11.75 6.92 13.94
C PRO A 40 -10.86 6.92 12.69
N ARG A 41 -11.32 7.65 11.66
CA ARG A 41 -10.51 7.94 10.46
C ARG A 41 -9.21 8.66 10.82
N PHE A 42 -8.21 8.50 9.98
CA PHE A 42 -6.95 9.21 10.14
C PHE A 42 -7.14 10.69 9.87
N ASN A 43 -6.65 11.52 10.78
CA ASN A 43 -6.45 12.94 10.50
C ASN A 43 -5.19 13.15 9.65
N GLU A 44 -5.04 14.33 9.05
CA GLU A 44 -3.92 14.64 8.16
C GLU A 44 -2.54 14.38 8.78
N LYS A 45 -2.38 14.69 10.07
CA LYS A 45 -1.14 14.46 10.82
C LYS A 45 -0.82 12.97 10.91
N SER A 46 -1.75 12.16 11.40
CA SER A 46 -1.58 10.70 11.52
C SER A 46 -1.36 10.05 10.15
N ARG A 47 -2.06 10.51 9.11
CA ARG A 47 -1.89 10.05 7.73
C ARG A 47 -0.46 10.30 7.24
N ALA A 48 0.11 11.47 7.51
CA ALA A 48 1.48 11.81 7.17
C ALA A 48 2.51 10.97 7.95
N GLU A 49 2.28 10.76 9.25
CA GLU A 49 3.14 9.93 10.11
C GLU A 49 3.17 8.47 9.63
N TRP A 50 2.02 7.86 9.38
CA TRP A 50 1.92 6.50 8.87
C TRP A 50 2.52 6.34 7.48
N LEU A 51 2.30 7.30 6.57
CA LEU A 51 2.93 7.29 5.25
C LEU A 51 4.46 7.36 5.34
N SER A 52 4.99 8.14 6.28
CA SER A 52 6.43 8.22 6.55
C SER A 52 6.98 6.89 7.07
N ALA A 53 6.26 6.25 8.00
CA ALA A 53 6.62 4.94 8.53
C ALA A 53 6.66 3.86 7.44
N ILE A 54 5.64 3.80 6.57
CA ILE A 54 5.58 2.86 5.44
C ILE A 54 6.79 3.06 4.50
N LYS A 55 7.12 4.32 4.18
CA LYS A 55 8.29 4.64 3.34
C LYS A 55 9.60 4.20 3.98
N LYS A 56 9.73 4.29 5.31
CA LYS A 56 10.94 3.90 6.04
C LYS A 56 11.14 2.38 5.98
N VAL A 57 10.08 1.61 6.20
CA VAL A 57 10.14 0.14 6.18
C VAL A 57 10.40 -0.39 4.77
N SER A 58 9.87 0.28 3.73
CA SER A 58 10.02 -0.15 2.33
C SER A 58 11.41 0.08 1.72
N LYS A 59 12.33 0.74 2.45
CA LYS A 59 13.71 0.99 1.99
C LYS A 59 14.70 -0.15 2.31
N HIS A 60 14.25 -1.17 3.04
CA HIS A 60 15.01 -2.36 3.39
C HIS A 60 14.47 -3.57 2.62
#